data_AF-A0A973PIQ3-F1
#
_entry.id   AF-A0A973PIQ3-F1
#
_cell.length_a   1.000
_cell.length_b   1.000
_cell.length_c   1.000
_cell.angle_alpha   90.00
_cell.angle_beta   90.00
_cell.angle_gamma   90.00
#
_symmetry.space_group_name_H-M   'P 1'
#
loop_
_entity.id
_entity.type
_entity.pdbx_description
1 polymer ?
#
loop_
_entity_poly.entity_id
_entity_poly.type
_entity_poly.pdbx_seq_one_letter_code
_entity_poly.pdbx_strand_id
1 'polypeptide(L)'
;MTAELPVADIRSYLAAAGWVRQERVWRGASVWVHEGDHEILVPGVDGLGDGRRRVQEIVALLSVVEGRSREEVASDIGSPAADVQWYRAPVVPLGGQLGLADAVAAVTGVHEVLHAAARAAWGGPRALFDGVAPREVRDLLTQVRIGPLVPSGDQLTVRIPLDTPAQPEPPPTPHQPGETPPPRAHTTEAGPDGQLTGRDAAAPRPRDGAGTSGATAAPSTAPG
;
A
#
# COMPACT_ATOMS: atom_id res chain seq x y z
N MET A 1 -12.99 5.77 9.49
CA MET A 1 -12.74 5.03 8.24
C MET A 1 -11.24 4.84 8.15
N THR A 2 -10.73 3.63 8.34
CA THR A 2 -9.29 3.36 8.19
C THR A 2 -9.01 3.23 6.70
N ALA A 3 -8.18 4.10 6.14
CA ALA A 3 -7.71 3.94 4.76
C ALA A 3 -7.10 2.55 4.61
N GLU A 4 -7.37 1.90 3.47
CA GLU A 4 -6.71 0.64 3.14
C GLU A 4 -5.24 0.98 2.83
N LEU A 5 -4.33 0.52 3.69
CA LEU A 5 -2.89 0.80 3.55
C LEU A 5 -2.27 -0.32 2.70
N PRO A 6 -1.78 -0.01 1.48
CA PRO A 6 -1.11 -0.98 0.64
C PRO A 6 0.13 -1.56 1.32
N VAL A 7 0.39 -2.85 1.09
CA VAL A 7 1.59 -3.54 1.58
C VAL A 7 2.87 -2.87 1.08
N ALA A 8 2.86 -2.35 -0.15
CA ALA A 8 3.99 -1.62 -0.71
C ALA A 8 4.34 -0.38 0.12
N ASP A 9 3.33 0.40 0.51
CA ASP A 9 3.51 1.62 1.29
C ASP A 9 4.01 1.33 2.71
N ILE A 10 3.51 0.26 3.33
CA ILE A 10 4.01 -0.23 4.62
C ILE A 10 5.50 -0.57 4.53
N ARG A 11 5.93 -1.29 3.49
CA ARG A 11 7.35 -1.66 3.30
C ARG A 11 8.23 -0.44 3.11
N SER A 12 7.80 0.51 2.30
CA SER A 12 8.52 1.77 2.06
C SER A 12 8.67 2.58 3.34
N TYR A 13 7.57 2.71 4.11
CA TYR A 13 7.58 3.39 5.40
C TYR A 13 8.56 2.73 6.38
N LEU A 14 8.50 1.40 6.54
CA LEU A 14 9.38 0.66 7.45
C LEU A 14 10.85 0.86 7.08
N ALA A 15 11.20 0.76 5.79
CA ALA A 15 12.56 0.99 5.32
C ALA A 15 13.04 2.42 5.63
N ALA A 16 12.20 3.43 5.38
CA ALA A 16 12.52 4.83 5.68
C ALA A 16 12.64 5.09 7.19
N ALA A 17 11.85 4.39 8.01
CA ALA A 17 11.86 4.47 9.46
C ALA A 17 12.99 3.64 10.12
N GLY A 18 13.92 3.09 9.34
CA GLY A 18 15.09 2.38 9.86
C GLY A 18 14.84 0.91 10.24
N TRP A 19 13.68 0.35 9.88
CA TRP A 19 13.44 -1.09 10.04
C TRP A 19 14.23 -1.88 8.99
N VAL A 20 14.80 -2.99 9.40
CA VAL A 20 15.61 -3.86 8.54
C VAL A 20 14.82 -5.11 8.17
N ARG A 21 14.60 -5.29 6.87
CA ARG A 21 14.01 -6.52 6.33
C ARG A 21 14.98 -7.68 6.50
N GLN A 22 14.51 -8.74 7.12
CA GLN A 22 15.25 -10.00 7.25
C GLN A 22 15.10 -10.85 5.98
N GLU A 23 16.09 -11.69 5.70
CA GLU A 23 16.02 -12.64 4.57
C GLU A 23 14.95 -13.72 4.79
N ARG A 24 14.64 -14.01 6.05
CA ARG A 24 13.63 -15.01 6.41
C ARG A 24 12.22 -14.53 6.05
N VAL A 25 11.42 -15.48 5.57
CA VAL A 25 10.00 -15.28 5.25
C VAL A 25 9.20 -16.23 6.13
N TRP A 26 8.08 -15.74 6.69
CA TRP A 26 7.19 -16.54 7.51
C TRP A 26 5.82 -16.65 6.86
N ARG A 27 5.47 -17.84 6.36
CA ARG A 27 4.18 -18.11 5.69
C ARG A 27 3.83 -17.07 4.60
N GLY A 28 4.82 -16.66 3.81
CA GLY A 28 4.66 -15.65 2.76
C GLY A 28 4.70 -14.20 3.24
N ALA A 29 4.83 -13.93 4.54
CA ALA A 29 5.06 -12.61 5.10
C ALA A 29 6.56 -12.30 5.21
N SER A 30 6.95 -11.06 4.89
CA SER A 30 8.32 -10.58 5.15
C SER A 30 8.46 -10.17 6.61
N VAL A 31 9.61 -10.50 7.21
CA VAL A 31 9.94 -10.13 8.58
C VAL A 31 10.80 -8.87 8.61
N TRP A 32 10.42 -7.90 9.45
CA TRP A 32 11.12 -6.64 9.64
C TRP A 32 11.48 -6.46 11.11
N VAL A 33 12.69 -5.99 11.39
CA VAL A 33 13.19 -5.82 12.76
C VAL A 33 13.68 -4.39 12.97
N HIS A 34 13.40 -3.82 14.14
CA HIS A 34 13.91 -2.52 14.58
C HIS A 34 14.71 -2.68 15.86
N GLU A 35 15.97 -2.22 15.84
CA GLU A 35 16.91 -2.24 16.97
C GLU A 35 17.10 -3.61 17.66
N GLY A 36 16.69 -4.71 17.02
CA GLY A 36 16.78 -6.07 17.56
C GLY A 36 15.66 -6.47 18.52
N ASP A 37 14.90 -5.51 19.04
CA ASP A 37 13.91 -5.74 20.11
C ASP A 37 12.46 -5.80 19.62
N HIS A 38 12.19 -5.32 18.40
CA HIS A 38 10.84 -5.28 17.83
C HIS A 38 10.79 -5.98 16.49
N GLU A 39 9.74 -6.78 16.27
CA GLU A 39 9.53 -7.55 15.04
C GLU A 39 8.14 -7.27 14.45
N ILE A 40 8.10 -7.03 13.14
CA ILE A 40 6.89 -6.83 12.36
C ILE A 40 6.80 -7.89 11.25
N LEU A 41 5.63 -8.50 11.10
CA LEU A 41 5.28 -9.37 9.98
C LEU A 41 4.43 -8.58 8.98
N VAL A 42 4.99 -8.28 7.81
CA VAL A 42 4.28 -7.60 6.72
C VAL A 42 3.77 -8.64 5.73
N PRO A 43 2.47 -8.65 5.37
CA PRO A 43 1.92 -9.55 4.37
C PRO A 43 2.70 -9.53 3.04
N GLY A 44 2.67 -10.65 2.33
CA GLY A 44 3.33 -10.80 1.04
C GLY A 44 2.69 -9.93 -0.06
N VAL A 45 1.36 -9.84 -0.03
CA VAL A 45 0.52 -9.14 -1.01
C VAL A 45 -0.71 -8.54 -0.33
N ASP A 46 -1.34 -7.57 -0.98
CA ASP A 46 -2.63 -7.03 -0.58
C ASP A 46 -3.75 -8.08 -0.68
N GLY A 47 -4.84 -7.87 0.05
CA GLY A 47 -6.05 -8.70 -0.08
C GLY A 47 -5.95 -10.12 0.52
N LEU A 48 -4.91 -10.44 1.30
CA LEU A 48 -4.89 -11.68 2.09
C LEU A 48 -6.07 -11.70 3.09
N GLY A 49 -6.63 -12.89 3.36
CA GLY A 49 -7.84 -13.03 4.18
C GLY A 49 -7.75 -12.40 5.59
N ASP A 50 -6.56 -12.34 6.19
CA ASP A 50 -6.29 -11.67 7.48
C ASP A 50 -5.55 -10.32 7.33
N GLY A 51 -5.36 -9.82 6.10
CA GLY A 51 -4.53 -8.65 5.78
C GLY A 51 -4.93 -7.40 6.57
N ARG A 52 -6.23 -7.08 6.64
CA ARG A 52 -6.72 -5.91 7.40
C ARG A 52 -6.37 -5.97 8.88
N ARG A 53 -6.50 -7.16 9.49
CA ARG A 53 -6.12 -7.36 10.90
C ARG A 53 -4.61 -7.19 11.07
N ARG A 54 -3.82 -7.72 10.15
CA ARG A 54 -2.36 -7.57 10.18
C ARG A 54 -1.94 -6.10 10.08
N VAL A 55 -2.53 -5.34 9.18
CA VAL A 55 -2.27 -3.88 9.05
C VAL A 55 -2.58 -3.15 10.35
N GLN A 56 -3.70 -3.48 11.02
CA GLN A 56 -4.03 -2.88 12.32
C GLN A 56 -3.00 -3.23 13.42
N GLU A 57 -2.52 -4.47 13.46
CA GLU A 57 -1.47 -4.91 14.37
C GLU A 57 -0.15 -4.15 14.11
N ILE A 58 0.21 -3.95 12.84
CA ILE A 58 1.39 -3.17 12.43
C ILE A 58 1.28 -1.73 12.91
N VAL A 59 0.19 -1.03 12.60
CA VAL A 59 -0.03 0.37 13.02
C VAL A 59 -0.05 0.49 14.55
N ALA A 60 -0.65 -0.47 15.25
CA ALA A 60 -0.67 -0.47 16.70
C ALA A 60 0.72 -0.61 17.32
N LEU A 61 1.56 -1.50 16.78
CA LEU A 61 2.94 -1.67 17.25
C LEU A 61 3.78 -0.42 16.96
N LEU A 62 3.70 0.12 15.74
CA LEU A 62 4.42 1.34 15.35
C LEU A 62 4.03 2.54 16.21
N SER A 63 2.74 2.70 16.52
CA SER A 63 2.26 3.75 17.43
C SER A 63 2.91 3.68 18.81
N VAL A 64 3.16 2.49 19.34
CA VAL A 64 3.84 2.30 20.62
C VAL A 64 5.34 2.57 20.49
N VAL A 65 6.00 2.01 19.48
CA VAL A 65 7.45 2.16 19.26
C VAL A 65 7.82 3.63 19.03
N GLU A 66 7.00 4.36 18.28
CA GLU A 66 7.28 5.74 17.89
C GLU A 66 6.70 6.78 18.85
N GLY A 67 5.85 6.37 19.80
CA GLY A 67 5.19 7.29 20.74
C GLY A 67 4.19 8.25 20.07
N ARG A 68 3.61 7.86 18.92
CA ARG A 68 2.68 8.68 18.12
C ARG A 68 1.29 8.05 18.05
N SER A 69 0.26 8.83 17.70
CA SER A 69 -1.09 8.28 17.53
C SER A 69 -1.14 7.30 16.35
N ARG A 70 -2.11 6.37 16.38
CA ARG A 70 -2.32 5.41 15.29
C ARG A 70 -2.71 6.12 14.00
N GLU A 71 -3.43 7.23 14.11
CA GLU A 71 -3.88 8.06 13.01
C GLU A 71 -2.71 8.75 12.32
N GLU A 72 -1.75 9.29 13.08
CA GLU A 72 -0.53 9.88 12.53
C GLU A 72 0.31 8.84 11.79
N VAL A 73 0.56 7.69 12.42
CA VAL A 73 1.32 6.58 11.82
C VAL A 73 0.65 6.09 10.54
N ALA A 74 -0.67 5.83 10.57
CA ALA A 74 -1.41 5.40 9.40
C ALA A 74 -1.39 6.45 8.28
N SER A 75 -1.44 7.75 8.64
CA SER A 75 -1.36 8.84 7.67
C SER A 75 0.01 8.92 7.01
N ASP A 76 1.10 8.65 7.73
CA ASP A 76 2.44 8.63 7.15
C ASP A 76 2.67 7.40 6.28
N ILE A 77 2.21 6.23 6.72
CA ILE A 77 2.26 5.01 5.90
C ILE A 77 1.53 5.24 4.58
N GLY A 78 0.32 5.81 4.60
CA GLY A 78 -0.46 6.09 3.39
C GLY A 78 0.07 7.25 2.54
N SER A 79 1.22 7.83 2.87
CA SER A 79 1.87 8.90 2.12
C SER A 79 3.39 8.74 2.16
N PRO A 80 3.94 7.60 1.68
CA PRO A 80 5.34 7.23 1.94
C PRO A 80 6.35 8.11 1.17
N ALA A 81 5.90 8.87 0.17
CA ALA A 81 6.70 9.77 -0.64
C ALA A 81 6.15 11.20 -0.58
N ALA A 82 6.14 11.81 0.60
CA ALA A 82 5.71 13.20 0.77
C ALA A 82 6.74 14.00 1.56
N ASP A 83 6.96 15.25 1.14
CA ASP A 83 7.58 16.27 1.97
C ASP A 83 6.56 16.68 3.05
N VAL A 84 6.99 16.62 4.31
CA VAL A 84 6.14 16.89 5.47
C VAL A 84 6.53 18.25 6.03
N GLN A 85 5.57 19.17 6.04
CA GLN A 85 5.74 20.52 6.57
C GLN A 85 4.82 20.74 7.78
N TRP A 86 5.34 21.44 8.79
CA TRP A 86 4.61 21.77 10.00
C TRP A 86 4.37 23.27 10.08
N TYR A 87 3.11 23.65 10.17
CA TYR A 87 2.69 25.03 10.34
C TYR A 87 2.18 25.21 11.76
N ARG A 88 2.88 26.01 12.56
CA ARG A 88 2.34 26.43 13.86
C ARG A 88 1.30 27.50 13.60
N ALA A 89 0.08 27.23 14.03
CA ALA A 89 -0.99 28.21 13.99
C ALA A 89 -1.52 28.39 15.42
N PRO A 90 -1.90 29.61 15.83
CA PRO A 90 -2.47 29.86 17.15
C PRO A 90 -3.91 29.31 17.21
N VAL A 91 -4.00 27.99 17.12
CA VAL A 91 -5.18 27.18 16.80
C VAL A 91 -5.66 26.43 18.05
N VAL A 92 -5.10 26.74 19.23
CA VAL A 92 -5.50 26.07 20.48
C VAL A 92 -6.34 26.98 21.38
N PRO A 93 -7.67 26.82 21.37
CA PRO A 93 -8.52 27.09 22.52
C PRO A 93 -8.25 26.10 23.66
N LEU A 94 -8.40 26.56 24.91
CA LEU A 94 -8.43 25.72 26.10
C LEU A 94 -9.25 24.43 25.86
N GLY A 95 -8.65 23.26 26.08
CA GLY A 95 -9.37 21.97 26.05
C GLY A 95 -9.28 21.16 24.76
N GLY A 96 -8.39 21.53 23.83
CA GLY A 96 -8.07 20.72 22.65
C GLY A 96 -9.15 20.70 21.55
N GLN A 97 -10.01 21.72 21.54
CA GLN A 97 -11.01 21.93 20.50
C GLN A 97 -10.62 23.13 19.66
N LEU A 98 -10.59 22.98 18.33
CA LEU A 98 -10.30 24.06 17.40
C LEU A 98 -11.59 24.79 16.99
N GLY A 99 -11.62 26.12 17.14
CA GLY A 99 -12.70 26.96 16.62
C GLY A 99 -12.77 26.91 15.08
N LEU A 100 -13.98 26.88 14.52
CA LEU A 100 -14.18 26.78 13.06
C LEU A 100 -13.53 27.95 12.29
N ALA A 101 -13.63 29.18 12.80
CA ALA A 101 -13.04 30.35 12.17
C ALA A 101 -11.50 30.26 12.14
N ASP A 102 -10.89 29.79 13.24
CA ASP A 102 -9.45 29.60 13.34
C ASP A 102 -8.96 28.47 12.43
N ALA A 103 -9.75 27.40 12.31
CA ALA A 103 -9.47 26.31 11.36
C ALA A 103 -9.44 26.81 9.92
N VAL A 104 -10.45 27.59 9.52
CA VAL A 104 -10.53 28.18 8.18
C VAL A 104 -9.33 29.10 7.94
N ALA A 105 -9.03 29.99 8.89
CA ALA A 105 -7.90 30.91 8.78
C ALA A 105 -6.56 30.18 8.65
N ALA A 106 -6.33 29.12 9.44
CA ALA A 106 -5.12 28.32 9.39
C ALA A 106 -4.96 27.60 8.05
N VAL A 107 -6.02 26.94 7.56
CA VAL A 107 -5.99 26.22 6.27
C VAL A 107 -5.80 27.20 5.11
N THR A 108 -6.48 28.36 5.13
CA THR A 108 -6.28 29.41 4.12
C THR A 108 -4.85 29.94 4.14
N GLY A 109 -4.28 30.22 5.31
CA GLY A 109 -2.91 30.69 5.43
C GLY A 109 -1.89 29.70 4.85
N VAL A 110 -2.05 28.42 5.15
CA VAL A 110 -1.22 27.35 4.56
C VAL A 110 -1.38 27.28 3.04
N HIS A 111 -2.62 27.34 2.54
CA HIS A 111 -2.87 27.36 1.09
C HIS A 111 -2.14 28.50 0.41
N GLU A 112 -2.21 29.72 0.95
CA GLU A 112 -1.54 30.89 0.35
C GLU A 112 -0.01 30.77 0.37
N VAL A 113 0.57 30.28 1.47
CA VAL A 113 2.02 30.06 1.57
C VAL A 113 2.48 29.03 0.52
N LEU A 114 1.81 27.88 0.43
CA LEU A 114 2.15 26.84 -0.53
C LEU A 114 1.95 27.31 -1.97
N HIS A 115 0.87 28.03 -2.24
CA HIS A 115 0.58 28.57 -3.55
C HIS A 115 1.65 29.59 -3.99
N ALA A 116 2.07 30.50 -3.10
CA ALA A 116 3.16 31.43 -3.38
C ALA A 116 4.49 30.70 -3.60
N ALA A 117 4.81 29.72 -2.75
CA ALA A 117 6.03 28.92 -2.85
C ALA A 117 6.08 28.12 -4.17
N ALA A 118 4.98 27.46 -4.53
CA ALA A 118 4.87 26.70 -5.77
C ALA A 118 5.03 27.60 -7.01
N ARG A 119 4.44 28.81 -7.01
CA ARG A 119 4.64 29.78 -8.09
C ARG A 119 6.08 30.28 -8.17
N ALA A 120 6.72 30.52 -7.03
CA ALA A 120 8.12 30.91 -6.97
C ALA A 120 9.05 29.79 -7.48
N ALA A 121 8.76 28.54 -7.14
CA ALA A 121 9.51 27.39 -7.64
C ALA A 121 9.34 27.20 -9.17
N TRP A 122 8.13 27.40 -9.69
CA TRP A 122 7.83 27.23 -11.12
C TRP A 122 8.37 28.36 -12.00
N GLY A 123 8.18 29.62 -11.57
CA GLY A 123 8.41 30.81 -12.41
C GLY A 123 9.47 31.78 -11.89
N GLY A 124 10.20 31.40 -10.84
CA GLY A 124 11.16 32.23 -10.12
C GLY A 124 10.52 33.11 -9.03
N PRO A 125 11.29 33.55 -8.02
CA PRO A 125 10.79 34.37 -6.91
C PRO A 125 10.34 35.75 -7.41
N ARG A 126 9.19 36.22 -6.91
CA ARG A 126 8.63 37.53 -7.21
C ARG A 126 8.02 38.16 -5.96
N ALA A 127 8.02 39.48 -5.90
CA ALA A 127 7.36 40.21 -4.80
C ALA A 127 5.82 40.05 -4.84
N LEU A 128 5.26 39.85 -6.04
CA LEU A 128 3.84 39.61 -6.26
C LEU A 128 3.66 38.69 -7.47
N PHE A 129 2.71 37.76 -7.39
CA PHE A 129 2.23 36.99 -8.52
C PHE A 129 0.84 37.48 -8.91
N ASP A 130 0.64 37.82 -10.18
CA ASP A 130 -0.63 38.23 -10.75
C ASP A 130 -1.28 37.11 -11.57
N GLY A 131 -2.57 37.28 -11.84
CA GLY A 131 -3.35 36.37 -12.68
C GLY A 131 -3.52 34.95 -12.14
N VAL A 132 -4.04 34.08 -12.99
CA VAL A 132 -4.32 32.68 -12.66
C VAL A 132 -3.02 31.88 -12.59
N ALA A 133 -2.88 31.01 -11.58
CA ALA A 133 -1.72 30.14 -11.46
C ALA A 133 -1.56 29.22 -12.68
N PRO A 134 -0.33 28.88 -13.10
CA PRO A 134 -0.10 27.81 -14.08
C PRO A 134 -0.80 26.52 -13.68
N ARG A 135 -1.13 25.68 -14.66
CA ARG A 135 -1.87 24.44 -14.40
C ARG A 135 -1.10 23.53 -13.45
N GLU A 136 0.21 23.43 -13.64
CA GLU A 136 1.14 22.60 -12.86
C GLU A 136 1.09 22.97 -11.37
N VAL A 137 1.06 24.28 -11.06
CA VAL A 137 0.93 24.78 -9.68
C VAL A 137 -0.41 24.39 -9.07
N ARG A 138 -1.50 24.54 -9.83
CA ARG A 138 -2.84 24.18 -9.34
C ARG A 138 -2.95 22.67 -9.13
N ASP A 139 -2.47 21.89 -10.09
CA ASP A 139 -2.50 20.43 -10.05
C ASP A 139 -1.71 19.93 -8.82
N LEU A 140 -0.54 20.49 -8.52
CA LEU A 140 0.21 20.21 -7.28
C LEU A 140 -0.63 20.48 -6.03
N LEU A 141 -1.24 21.66 -5.91
CA LEU A 141 -2.05 22.02 -4.73
C LEU A 141 -3.26 21.09 -4.53
N THR A 142 -3.84 20.53 -5.59
CA THR A 142 -4.91 19.54 -5.46
C THR A 142 -4.44 18.20 -4.88
N GLN A 143 -3.14 17.91 -4.93
CA GLN A 143 -2.55 16.69 -4.41
C GLN A 143 -2.02 16.84 -2.98
N VAL A 144 -1.84 18.07 -2.49
CA VAL A 144 -1.47 18.33 -1.10
C VAL A 144 -2.51 17.75 -0.15
N ARG A 145 -2.05 17.15 0.95
CA ARG A 145 -2.91 16.55 1.98
C ARG A 145 -2.64 17.21 3.33
N ILE A 146 -3.71 17.43 4.08
CA ILE A 146 -3.62 17.86 5.48
C ILE A 146 -3.66 16.60 6.33
N GLY A 147 -2.73 16.52 7.29
CA GLY A 147 -2.67 15.44 8.26
C GLY A 147 -3.82 15.45 9.26
N PRO A 148 -3.90 14.42 10.11
CA PRO A 148 -4.84 14.41 11.23
C PRO A 148 -4.69 15.67 12.08
N LEU A 149 -5.82 16.29 12.44
CA LEU A 149 -5.83 17.37 13.42
C LEU A 149 -5.76 16.74 14.82
N VAL A 150 -4.62 16.87 15.48
CA VAL A 150 -4.41 16.30 16.81
C VAL A 150 -4.89 17.31 17.86
N PRO A 151 -5.86 16.96 18.74
CA PRO A 151 -6.44 17.86 19.74
C PRO A 151 -5.43 18.55 20.66
N SER A 152 -4.31 17.89 20.96
CA SER A 152 -3.26 18.41 21.83
C SER A 152 -2.18 19.22 21.08
N GLY A 153 -2.28 19.32 19.75
CA GLY A 153 -1.28 19.95 18.89
C GLY A 153 -1.61 21.40 18.54
N ASP A 154 -0.60 22.26 18.52
CA ASP A 154 -0.67 23.61 17.96
C ASP A 154 -0.16 23.68 16.50
N GLN A 155 -0.13 22.52 15.84
CA GLN A 155 0.50 22.34 14.53
C GLN A 155 -0.47 21.75 13.52
N LEU A 156 -0.43 22.29 12.30
CA LEU A 156 -1.02 21.71 11.11
C LEU A 156 0.07 20.98 10.33
N THR A 157 -0.08 19.68 10.15
CA THR A 157 0.80 18.90 9.28
C THR A 157 0.29 18.93 7.85
N VAL A 158 1.17 19.27 6.92
CA VAL A 158 0.90 19.34 5.49
C VAL A 158 1.83 18.37 4.79
N ARG A 159 1.28 17.56 3.88
CA ARG A 159 2.02 16.60 3.07
C ARG A 159 1.98 17.02 1.62
N ILE A 160 3.13 17.30 1.05
CA ILE A 160 3.32 17.65 -0.35
C ILE A 160 3.87 16.41 -1.05
N PRO A 161 3.17 15.83 -2.04
CA PRO A 161 3.66 14.64 -2.72
C PRO A 161 5.00 14.94 -3.41
N LEU A 162 5.93 14.00 -3.25
CA LEU A 162 7.17 13.98 -4.00
C LEU A 162 7.01 13.02 -5.17
N ASP A 163 7.34 13.49 -6.38
CA ASP A 163 7.50 12.60 -7.52
C ASP A 163 8.67 11.65 -7.23
N THR A 164 8.37 10.48 -6.68
CA THR A 164 9.35 9.43 -6.53
C THR A 164 9.43 8.69 -7.84
N PRO A 165 10.56 8.72 -8.57
CA PRO A 165 10.75 7.79 -9.67
C PRO A 165 10.66 6.39 -9.07
N ALA A 166 9.74 5.57 -9.58
CA ALA A 166 9.56 4.20 -9.14
C ALA A 166 10.93 3.52 -9.04
N GLN A 167 11.36 3.15 -7.83
CA GLN A 167 12.57 2.36 -7.71
C GLN A 167 12.33 1.07 -8.51
N PRO A 168 13.15 0.76 -9.52
CA PRO A 168 13.01 -0.51 -10.21
C PRO A 168 13.14 -1.60 -9.15
N GLU A 169 12.14 -2.48 -9.06
CA GLU A 169 12.28 -3.71 -8.27
C GLU A 169 13.63 -4.32 -8.66
N PRO A 170 14.49 -4.67 -7.69
CA PRO A 170 15.71 -5.38 -8.02
C PRO A 170 15.30 -6.62 -8.82
N PRO A 171 15.91 -6.86 -10.00
CA PRO A 171 15.54 -7.99 -10.83
C PRO A 171 15.55 -9.25 -9.98
N PRO A 172 14.59 -10.17 -10.15
CA PRO A 172 14.60 -11.42 -9.42
C PRO A 172 15.98 -12.05 -9.60
N THR A 173 16.65 -12.31 -8.48
CA THR A 173 18.00 -12.87 -8.47
C THR A 173 18.00 -14.06 -9.42
N PRO A 174 18.82 -14.08 -10.49
CA PRO A 174 18.85 -15.21 -11.40
C PRO A 174 19.16 -16.46 -10.56
N HIS A 175 18.25 -17.43 -10.58
CA HIS A 175 18.50 -18.74 -10.02
C HIS A 175 19.84 -19.23 -10.57
N GLN A 176 20.83 -19.44 -9.69
CA GLN A 176 22.09 -20.02 -10.10
C GLN A 176 21.79 -21.42 -10.67
N PRO A 177 22.21 -21.73 -11.91
CA PRO A 177 22.11 -23.09 -12.42
C PRO A 177 23.13 -23.94 -11.66
N GLY A 178 22.66 -24.59 -10.59
CA GLY A 178 23.52 -25.42 -9.73
C GLY A 178 22.84 -25.93 -8.47
N GLU A 179 21.76 -25.30 -8.00
CA GLU A 179 21.01 -25.84 -6.86
C GLU A 179 20.10 -26.98 -7.32
N THR A 180 20.59 -28.20 -7.11
CA THR A 180 19.80 -29.42 -7.24
C THR A 180 18.58 -29.27 -6.34
N PRO A 181 17.34 -29.35 -6.85
CA PRO A 181 16.18 -29.29 -5.99
C PRO A 181 16.26 -30.43 -4.97
N PRO A 182 15.87 -30.23 -3.69
CA PRO A 182 15.79 -31.35 -2.77
C PRO A 182 14.86 -32.40 -3.38
N PRO A 183 15.21 -33.70 -3.28
CA PRO A 183 14.39 -34.74 -3.87
C PRO A 183 12.97 -34.62 -3.32
N ARG A 184 12.01 -34.54 -4.25
CA ARG A 184 10.59 -34.67 -3.91
C ARG A 184 10.45 -35.97 -3.13
N ALA A 185 10.12 -35.86 -1.86
CA ALA A 185 9.68 -37.01 -1.09
C ALA A 185 8.39 -37.52 -1.75
N HIS A 186 8.53 -38.55 -2.58
CA HIS A 186 7.43 -39.42 -2.92
C HIS A 186 7.07 -40.14 -1.63
N THR A 187 6.03 -39.66 -0.95
CA THR A 187 5.33 -40.47 0.05
C THR A 187 4.72 -41.65 -0.70
N THR A 188 5.48 -42.73 -0.81
CA THR A 188 4.93 -44.06 -1.05
C THR A 188 4.27 -44.47 0.25
N GLU A 189 2.93 -44.37 0.30
CA GLU A 189 2.15 -45.12 1.29
C GLU A 189 2.35 -46.61 1.01
N ALA A 190 3.22 -47.23 1.81
CA ALA A 190 3.25 -48.67 1.97
C ALA A 190 2.11 -49.04 2.93
N GLY A 191 0.97 -49.43 2.37
CA GLY A 191 -0.05 -50.16 3.13
C GLY A 191 0.46 -51.56 3.45
N PRO A 192 0.35 -52.05 4.69
CA PRO A 192 0.64 -53.43 5.01
C PRO A 192 -0.56 -54.31 4.62
N ASP A 193 -0.25 -55.59 4.42
CA ASP A 193 -1.15 -56.72 4.28
C ASP A 193 -1.56 -57.08 2.86
N GLY A 194 -0.86 -58.10 2.37
CA GLY A 194 -1.14 -58.75 1.11
C GLY A 194 -2.30 -59.74 1.20
N GLN A 195 -2.91 -60.01 0.05
CA GLN A 195 -3.18 -61.38 -0.37
C GLN A 195 -3.44 -61.44 -1.87
N LEU A 196 -2.98 -62.56 -2.42
CA LEU A 196 -3.09 -63.02 -3.80
C LEU A 196 -4.53 -63.36 -4.20
N THR A 197 -4.66 -63.64 -5.51
CA THR A 197 -5.82 -64.12 -6.29
C THR A 197 -6.65 -62.97 -6.88
N GLY A 198 -6.96 -62.90 -8.17
CA GLY A 198 -6.88 -63.85 -9.27
C GLY A 198 -8.12 -63.65 -10.16
N ARG A 199 -7.94 -63.75 -11.49
CA ARG A 199 -8.93 -63.68 -12.59
C ARG A 199 -9.35 -62.27 -13.06
N ASP A 200 -9.04 -61.86 -14.29
CA ASP A 200 -9.43 -62.38 -15.62
C ASP A 200 -10.74 -61.73 -16.10
N ALA A 201 -10.64 -60.81 -17.08
CA ALA A 201 -11.44 -60.79 -18.32
C ALA A 201 -11.45 -59.41 -19.02
N ALA A 202 -10.98 -59.43 -20.27
CA ALA A 202 -11.55 -58.78 -21.45
C ALA A 202 -11.50 -57.24 -21.63
N ALA A 203 -10.67 -56.82 -22.59
CA ALA A 203 -10.84 -55.65 -23.46
C ALA A 203 -11.95 -55.91 -24.53
N PRO A 204 -12.20 -55.11 -25.59
CA PRO A 204 -11.70 -53.77 -25.97
C PRO A 204 -12.73 -52.77 -26.61
N ARG A 205 -12.42 -51.45 -26.56
CA ARG A 205 -12.54 -50.34 -27.56
C ARG A 205 -13.82 -50.23 -28.51
N PRO A 206 -13.83 -49.38 -29.58
CA PRO A 206 -14.27 -47.96 -29.59
C PRO A 206 -15.27 -47.59 -30.74
N ARG A 207 -15.52 -46.27 -30.89
CA ARG A 207 -15.87 -45.46 -32.12
C ARG A 207 -17.25 -44.80 -32.23
N ASP A 208 -17.19 -43.46 -32.31
CA ASP A 208 -17.60 -42.54 -33.38
C ASP A 208 -18.94 -42.68 -34.13
N GLY A 209 -19.62 -41.53 -34.26
CA GLY A 209 -20.62 -41.23 -35.30
C GLY A 209 -21.66 -40.22 -34.79
N ALA A 210 -21.51 -38.90 -34.98
CA ALA A 210 -21.83 -38.10 -36.18
C ALA A 210 -23.31 -37.69 -36.30
N GLY A 211 -23.53 -36.37 -36.44
CA GLY A 211 -24.78 -35.73 -36.89
C GLY A 211 -24.81 -34.26 -36.43
N THR A 212 -24.35 -33.25 -37.20
CA THR A 212 -25.10 -32.46 -38.23
C THR A 212 -26.43 -31.89 -37.71
N SER A 213 -26.90 -30.66 -37.94
CA SER A 213 -26.48 -29.44 -38.65
C SER A 213 -27.65 -28.44 -38.50
N GLY A 214 -27.42 -27.13 -38.61
CA GLY A 214 -28.45 -26.10 -38.86
C GLY A 214 -28.43 -24.94 -37.85
N ALA A 215 -27.89 -23.73 -38.15
CA ALA A 215 -28.39 -22.70 -39.09
C ALA A 215 -29.78 -22.16 -38.62
N THR A 216 -30.12 -20.87 -38.43
CA THR A 216 -29.60 -19.55 -38.85
C THR A 216 -30.45 -18.46 -38.15
N ALA A 217 -29.94 -17.22 -38.14
CA ALA A 217 -30.65 -15.91 -38.10
C ALA A 217 -30.64 -15.10 -36.79
N ALA A 218 -29.73 -14.11 -36.77
CA ALA A 218 -29.89 -12.79 -36.13
C ALA A 218 -30.75 -11.86 -37.03
N PRO A 219 -30.74 -10.52 -36.89
CA PRO A 219 -30.77 -9.63 -35.72
C PRO A 219 -31.96 -8.63 -35.84
N SER A 220 -32.25 -7.81 -34.81
CA SER A 220 -32.75 -6.45 -35.09
C SER A 220 -32.53 -5.50 -33.91
N THR A 221 -32.08 -4.33 -34.32
CA THR A 221 -31.55 -3.18 -33.61
C THR A 221 -32.63 -2.34 -32.91
N ALA A 222 -32.16 -1.65 -31.85
CA ALA A 222 -32.54 -0.41 -31.16
C ALA A 222 -33.41 0.65 -31.90
N PRO A 223 -33.57 1.91 -31.42
CA PRO A 223 -33.30 2.51 -30.11
C PRO A 223 -34.48 3.35 -29.55
N GLY A 224 -34.31 3.86 -28.34
CA GLY A 224 -35.09 4.94 -27.73
C GLY A 224 -34.39 5.43 -26.47
#